data_AF-A0A3D5B7A6-F1
#
_entry.id   AF-A0A3D5B7A6-F1
#
_cell.length_a   1.000
_cell.length_b   1.000
_cell.length_c   1.000
_cell.angle_alpha   90.00
_cell.angle_beta   90.00
_cell.angle_gamma   90.00
#
_symmetry.space_group_name_H-M   'P 1'
#
loop_
_entity.id
_entity.type
_entity.pdbx_description
1 polymer ?
#
loop_
_entity_poly.entity_id
_entity_poly.type
_entity_poly.pdbx_seq_one_letter_code
_entity_poly.pdbx_strand_id
1 'polypeptide(L)'
;MKKILFLIILSIFLVGCGSNKENVYCPSEISSESIDQLMLLHDAFVDYYNVAGATGRAYLAPPVLAMQEVKQEVSALTVPTCLEVAKDNLIKGMDYNVDGYLAFMKEEGNIAINEEFENGDKYLELFYDNISEILDCLPDCSKE
;
A
#
# COMPACT_ATOMS: atom_id res chain seq x y z
N MET A 1 -14.71 2.69 -58.97
CA MET A 1 -13.58 3.65 -59.00
C MET A 1 -14.11 5.07 -58.86
N LYS A 2 -14.03 5.69 -57.67
CA LYS A 2 -14.15 7.14 -57.51
C LYS A 2 -13.52 7.59 -56.18
N LYS A 3 -12.30 8.10 -56.32
CA LYS A 3 -11.68 9.23 -55.61
C LYS A 3 -11.64 9.20 -54.07
N ILE A 4 -10.44 8.83 -53.60
CA ILE A 4 -9.79 9.30 -52.37
C ILE A 4 -9.90 10.83 -52.25
N LEU A 5 -10.34 11.32 -51.08
CA LEU A 5 -10.05 12.67 -50.60
C LEU A 5 -10.09 12.73 -49.06
N PHE A 6 -8.90 12.80 -48.47
CA PHE A 6 -8.50 13.55 -47.26
C PHE A 6 -9.62 14.18 -46.39
N LEU A 7 -9.63 13.84 -45.08
CA LEU A 7 -9.22 14.80 -44.03
C LEU A 7 -9.20 14.15 -42.64
N ILE A 8 -8.02 14.26 -42.04
CA ILE A 8 -7.64 14.02 -40.65
C ILE A 8 -8.65 14.71 -39.70
N ILE A 9 -9.35 13.94 -38.87
CA ILE A 9 -9.86 14.44 -37.59
C ILE A 9 -9.32 13.53 -36.50
N LEU A 10 -8.07 13.83 -36.17
CA LEU A 10 -7.39 13.49 -34.93
C LEU A 10 -8.18 14.13 -33.77
N SER A 11 -9.28 13.48 -33.36
CA SER A 11 -10.00 13.82 -32.12
C SER A 11 -9.23 13.24 -30.96
N ILE A 12 -8.09 13.85 -30.65
CA ILE A 12 -7.49 13.80 -29.33
C ILE A 12 -8.51 14.44 -28.39
N PHE A 13 -9.41 13.63 -27.83
CA PHE A 13 -9.91 13.93 -26.49
C PHE A 13 -8.82 13.48 -25.52
N LEU A 14 -7.84 14.37 -25.36
CA LEU A 14 -7.21 14.59 -24.06
C LEU A 14 -8.37 14.94 -23.12
N VAL A 15 -9.00 13.91 -22.54
CA VAL A 15 -9.66 14.09 -21.25
C VAL A 15 -8.48 14.32 -20.31
N GLY A 16 -8.18 15.60 -20.08
CA GLY A 16 -7.26 15.98 -19.04
C GLY A 16 -7.71 15.31 -17.73
N CYS A 17 -6.75 14.81 -16.97
CA CYS A 17 -6.95 14.56 -15.55
C CYS A 17 -7.28 15.90 -14.88
N GLY A 18 -8.55 16.32 -14.98
CA GLY A 18 -9.14 17.19 -13.99
C GLY A 18 -9.38 16.31 -12.77
N SER A 19 -8.63 16.55 -11.70
CA SER A 19 -8.97 16.05 -10.37
C SER A 19 -10.31 16.64 -9.98
N ASN A 20 -11.40 15.96 -10.35
CA ASN A 20 -12.66 16.15 -9.66
C ASN A 20 -12.40 15.75 -8.22
N LYS A 21 -12.46 16.72 -7.30
CA LYS A 21 -12.52 16.48 -5.85
C LYS A 21 -13.82 15.73 -5.57
N GLU A 22 -13.81 14.42 -5.78
CA GLU A 22 -14.94 13.56 -5.46
C GLU A 22 -14.97 13.44 -3.94
N ASN A 23 -16.04 13.93 -3.31
CA ASN A 23 -16.27 13.71 -1.90
C ASN A 23 -16.52 12.21 -1.70
N VAL A 24 -15.61 11.55 -0.99
CA VAL A 24 -15.73 10.15 -0.63
C VAL A 24 -16.37 10.08 0.75
N TYR A 25 -17.57 9.52 0.82
CA TYR A 25 -18.24 9.25 2.08
C TYR A 25 -17.54 8.12 2.82
N CYS A 26 -17.24 8.36 4.09
CA CYS A 26 -16.46 7.49 4.95
C CYS A 26 -17.23 7.29 6.27
N PRO A 27 -18.02 6.21 6.42
CA PRO A 27 -18.89 6.02 7.59
C PRO A 27 -18.06 5.93 8.88
N SER A 28 -18.21 6.88 9.81
CA SER A 28 -17.28 7.05 10.94
C SER A 28 -17.07 5.81 11.78
N GLU A 29 -18.14 5.07 12.12
CA GLU A 29 -18.06 3.86 12.96
C GLU A 29 -17.30 2.74 12.26
N ILE A 30 -17.73 2.38 11.04
CA ILE A 30 -17.12 1.29 10.25
C ILE A 30 -15.67 1.64 9.87
N SER A 31 -15.42 2.89 9.52
CA SER A 31 -14.07 3.35 9.18
C SER A 31 -13.13 3.31 10.37
N SER A 32 -13.59 3.74 11.57
CA SER A 32 -12.75 3.66 12.78
C SER A 32 -12.44 2.21 13.15
N GLU A 33 -13.43 1.31 13.11
CA GLU A 33 -13.20 -0.12 13.36
C GLU A 33 -12.22 -0.73 12.35
N SER A 34 -12.34 -0.37 11.07
CA SER A 34 -11.44 -0.85 10.02
C SER A 34 -10.01 -0.33 10.21
N ILE A 35 -9.86 0.93 10.65
CA ILE A 35 -8.56 1.53 10.99
C ILE A 35 -7.91 0.76 12.15
N ASP A 36 -8.67 0.49 13.22
CA ASP A 36 -8.17 -0.27 14.37
C ASP A 36 -7.69 -1.66 13.96
N GLN A 37 -8.43 -2.34 13.06
CA GLN A 37 -8.05 -3.65 12.53
C GLN A 37 -6.78 -3.60 11.67
N LEU A 38 -6.64 -2.60 10.80
CA LEU A 38 -5.42 -2.40 9.99
C LEU A 38 -4.21 -2.12 10.88
N MET A 39 -4.36 -1.27 11.90
CA MET A 39 -3.30 -0.94 12.86
C MET A 39 -2.87 -2.16 13.68
N LEU A 40 -3.84 -2.97 14.13
CA LEU A 40 -3.54 -4.20 14.87
C LEU A 40 -2.74 -5.21 14.03
N LEU A 41 -3.10 -5.37 12.76
CA LEU A 41 -2.33 -6.24 11.85
C LEU A 41 -0.96 -5.64 11.50
N HIS A 42 -0.87 -4.32 11.33
CA HIS A 42 0.41 -3.64 11.17
C HIS A 42 1.34 -3.90 12.37
N ASP A 43 0.84 -3.79 13.60
CA ASP A 43 1.65 -4.01 14.80
C ASP A 43 2.15 -5.46 14.89
N ALA A 44 1.29 -6.43 14.56
CA ALA A 44 1.69 -7.83 14.47
C ALA A 44 2.78 -8.06 13.40
N PHE A 45 2.68 -7.38 12.25
CA PHE A 45 3.72 -7.44 11.22
C PHE A 45 5.04 -6.86 11.73
N VAL A 46 5.00 -5.72 12.43
CA VAL A 46 6.18 -5.08 13.02
C VAL A 46 6.85 -5.96 14.06
N ASP A 47 6.10 -6.71 14.86
CA ASP A 47 6.68 -7.68 15.80
C ASP A 47 7.51 -8.75 15.06
N TYR A 48 6.99 -9.32 13.98
CA TYR A 48 7.73 -10.30 13.18
C TYR A 48 8.89 -9.68 12.41
N TYR A 49 8.73 -8.45 11.91
CA TYR A 49 9.79 -7.66 11.29
C TYR A 49 10.96 -7.47 12.28
N ASN A 50 10.68 -7.09 13.53
CA ASN A 50 11.70 -6.91 14.56
C ASN A 50 12.43 -8.23 14.88
N VAL A 51 11.69 -9.34 14.95
CA VAL A 51 12.28 -10.67 15.13
C VAL A 51 13.17 -11.03 13.93
N ALA A 52 12.72 -10.77 12.70
CA ALA A 52 13.51 -10.99 11.48
C ALA A 52 14.81 -10.17 11.49
N GLY A 53 14.75 -8.87 11.85
CA GLY A 53 15.92 -7.99 11.96
C GLY A 53 16.95 -8.43 12.99
N ALA A 54 16.52 -9.16 14.03
CA ALA A 54 17.40 -9.75 15.04
C ALA A 54 17.86 -11.19 14.71
N THR A 55 17.34 -11.79 13.64
CA THR A 55 17.56 -13.19 13.31
C THR A 55 18.67 -13.37 12.28
N GLY A 56 19.62 -14.27 12.58
CA GLY A 56 20.66 -14.61 11.62
C GLY A 56 20.09 -15.29 10.37
N ARG A 57 20.67 -15.01 9.21
CA ARG A 57 20.20 -15.46 7.88
C ARG A 57 19.77 -16.94 7.81
N ALA A 58 20.50 -17.84 8.49
CA ALA A 58 20.22 -19.28 8.50
C ALA A 58 18.86 -19.66 9.11
N TYR A 59 18.26 -18.78 9.91
CA TYR A 59 17.00 -18.99 10.63
C TYR A 59 15.95 -17.94 10.27
N LEU A 60 16.15 -17.19 9.19
CA LEU A 60 15.30 -16.05 8.83
C LEU A 60 13.99 -16.47 8.16
N ALA A 61 13.91 -17.69 7.62
CA ALA A 61 12.71 -18.16 6.92
C ALA A 61 11.43 -18.18 7.79
N PRO A 62 11.44 -18.69 9.05
CA PRO A 62 10.26 -18.65 9.92
C PRO A 62 9.68 -17.24 10.18
N PRO A 63 10.43 -16.22 10.62
CA PRO A 63 9.84 -14.90 10.84
C PRO A 63 9.39 -14.22 9.54
N VAL A 64 10.08 -14.45 8.41
CA VAL A 64 9.63 -13.94 7.10
C VAL A 64 8.31 -14.59 6.66
N LEU A 65 8.11 -15.88 6.92
CA LEU A 65 6.83 -16.54 6.67
C LEU A 65 5.71 -15.92 7.52
N ALA A 66 5.97 -15.66 8.80
CA ALA A 66 4.98 -15.02 9.67
C ALA A 66 4.61 -13.60 9.19
N MET A 67 5.57 -12.82 8.69
CA MET A 67 5.31 -11.53 8.03
C MET A 67 4.39 -11.69 6.80
N GLN A 68 4.64 -12.72 5.97
CA GLN A 68 3.80 -13.00 4.79
C GLN A 68 2.37 -13.43 5.16
N GLU A 69 2.21 -14.18 6.24
CA GLU A 69 0.90 -14.58 6.78
C GLU A 69 0.09 -13.36 7.23
N VAL A 70 0.69 -12.45 8.02
CA VAL A 70 0.00 -11.21 8.45
C VAL A 70 -0.38 -10.34 7.25
N LYS A 71 0.51 -10.19 6.26
CA LYS A 71 0.18 -9.47 5.02
C LYS A 71 -1.02 -10.10 4.29
N GLN A 72 -1.13 -11.43 4.28
CA GLN A 72 -2.27 -12.13 3.70
C GLN A 72 -3.56 -11.83 4.48
N GLU A 73 -3.49 -11.72 5.80
CA GLU A 73 -4.62 -11.30 6.64
C GLU A 73 -5.06 -9.86 6.32
N VAL A 74 -4.12 -8.92 6.18
CA VAL A 74 -4.43 -7.54 5.72
C VAL A 74 -5.10 -7.55 4.35
N SER A 75 -4.59 -8.36 3.43
CA SER A 75 -5.13 -8.48 2.07
C SER A 75 -6.55 -9.04 2.04
N ALA A 76 -6.90 -9.89 3.01
CA ALA A 76 -8.23 -10.47 3.16
C ALA A 76 -9.23 -9.51 3.84
N LEU A 77 -8.75 -8.43 4.45
CA LEU A 77 -9.59 -7.48 5.16
C LEU A 77 -10.43 -6.66 4.18
N THR A 78 -11.74 -6.68 4.40
CA THR A 78 -12.68 -5.80 3.68
C THR A 78 -12.75 -4.48 4.42
N VAL A 79 -12.47 -3.38 3.74
CA VAL A 79 -12.50 -2.04 4.31
C VAL A 79 -13.45 -1.14 3.51
N PRO A 80 -13.99 -0.06 4.10
CA PRO A 80 -14.70 0.97 3.35
C PRO A 80 -13.86 1.51 2.19
N THR A 81 -14.52 1.95 1.10
CA THR A 81 -13.84 2.47 -0.10
C THR A 81 -12.89 3.63 0.20
N CYS A 82 -13.16 4.45 1.21
CA CYS A 82 -12.27 5.53 1.63
C CYS A 82 -10.92 5.02 2.18
N LEU A 83 -10.87 3.80 2.71
CA LEU A 83 -9.68 3.19 3.32
C LEU A 83 -8.90 2.26 2.39
N GLU A 84 -9.40 1.98 1.17
CA GLU A 84 -8.72 1.08 0.23
C GLU A 84 -7.30 1.56 -0.10
N VAL A 85 -7.09 2.87 -0.26
CA VAL A 85 -5.75 3.43 -0.52
C VAL A 85 -4.80 3.20 0.65
N ALA A 86 -5.28 3.39 1.88
CA ALA A 86 -4.48 3.13 3.09
C ALA A 86 -4.11 1.65 3.17
N LYS A 87 -5.08 0.73 3.00
CA LYS A 87 -4.84 -0.71 2.97
C LYS A 87 -3.82 -1.11 1.89
N ASP A 88 -3.95 -0.56 0.68
CA ASP A 88 -3.01 -0.83 -0.43
C ASP A 88 -1.59 -0.36 -0.10
N ASN A 89 -1.44 0.80 0.55
CA ASN A 89 -0.13 1.29 0.99
C ASN A 89 0.46 0.41 2.09
N LEU A 90 -0.36 -0.06 3.04
CA LEU A 90 0.09 -1.01 4.05
C LEU A 90 0.61 -2.31 3.41
N ILE A 91 -0.15 -2.89 2.49
CA ILE A 91 0.24 -4.13 1.80
C ILE A 91 1.55 -3.94 1.02
N LYS A 92 1.71 -2.82 0.31
CA LYS A 92 2.95 -2.51 -0.41
C LYS A 92 4.13 -2.36 0.54
N GLY A 93 3.95 -1.65 1.65
CA GLY A 93 5.00 -1.51 2.68
C GLY A 93 5.42 -2.88 3.22
N MET A 94 4.46 -3.77 3.46
CA MET A 94 4.71 -5.15 3.88
C MET A 94 5.43 -5.98 2.81
N ASP A 95 5.03 -5.87 1.54
CA ASP A 95 5.69 -6.55 0.41
C ASP A 95 7.17 -6.17 0.31
N TYR A 96 7.46 -4.88 0.27
CA TYR A 96 8.83 -4.35 0.21
C TYR A 96 9.70 -4.82 1.39
N ASN A 97 9.17 -4.80 2.60
CA ASN A 97 9.89 -5.30 3.77
C ASN A 97 10.16 -6.82 3.71
N VAL A 98 9.20 -7.60 3.21
CA VAL A 98 9.39 -9.04 2.96
C VAL A 98 10.46 -9.26 1.89
N ASP A 99 10.39 -8.52 0.78
CA ASP A 99 11.32 -8.63 -0.35
C ASP A 99 12.74 -8.22 0.05
N GLY A 100 12.91 -7.23 0.93
CA GLY A 100 14.21 -6.88 1.52
C GLY A 100 14.84 -8.04 2.30
N TYR A 101 14.06 -8.77 3.10
CA TYR A 101 14.56 -9.97 3.77
C TYR A 101 14.82 -11.12 2.79
N LEU A 102 13.99 -11.31 1.77
CA LEU A 102 14.23 -12.32 0.74
C LEU A 102 15.50 -12.03 -0.06
N ALA A 103 15.77 -10.77 -0.41
CA ALA A 103 17.00 -10.33 -1.07
C ALA A 103 18.22 -10.58 -0.16
N PHE A 104 18.11 -10.28 1.13
CA PHE A 104 19.15 -10.60 2.11
C PHE A 104 19.42 -12.11 2.23
N MET A 105 18.36 -12.94 2.23
CA MET A 105 18.49 -14.40 2.23
C MET A 105 19.18 -14.94 0.98
N LYS A 106 18.97 -14.29 -0.18
CA LYS A 106 19.58 -14.63 -1.47
C LYS A 106 21.00 -14.09 -1.64
N GLU A 107 21.52 -13.34 -0.67
CA GLU A 107 22.83 -12.68 -0.74
C GLU A 107 22.92 -11.65 -1.88
N GLU A 108 21.82 -10.94 -2.15
CA GLU A 108 21.83 -9.83 -3.08
C GLU A 108 22.68 -8.66 -2.54
N GLY A 109 23.05 -7.72 -3.41
CA GLY A 109 23.89 -6.59 -3.01
C GLY A 109 23.16 -5.64 -2.07
N ASN A 110 23.89 -5.02 -1.14
CA ASN A 110 23.33 -4.07 -0.15
C ASN A 110 22.50 -2.94 -0.76
N ILE A 111 22.78 -2.52 -2.00
CA ILE A 111 21.99 -1.49 -2.68
C ILE A 111 20.56 -1.99 -2.92
N ALA A 112 20.40 -3.21 -3.47
CA ALA A 112 19.09 -3.80 -3.72
C ALA A 112 18.35 -4.04 -2.40
N ILE A 113 19.04 -4.60 -1.40
CA ILE A 113 18.44 -4.86 -0.08
C ILE A 113 17.92 -3.57 0.56
N ASN A 114 18.72 -2.50 0.55
CA ASN A 114 18.34 -1.22 1.14
C ASN A 114 17.21 -0.55 0.36
N GLU A 115 17.21 -0.64 -0.97
CA GLU A 115 16.13 -0.09 -1.81
C GLU A 115 14.77 -0.72 -1.47
N GLU A 116 14.72 -2.03 -1.23
CA GLU A 116 13.49 -2.70 -0.78
C GLU A 116 13.03 -2.16 0.59
N PHE A 117 13.92 -2.07 1.58
CA PHE A 117 13.54 -1.55 2.90
C PHE A 117 13.14 -0.07 2.89
N GLU A 118 13.84 0.78 2.13
CA GLU A 118 13.51 2.20 1.98
C GLU A 118 12.13 2.40 1.32
N ASN A 119 11.79 1.57 0.32
CA ASN A 119 10.46 1.58 -0.27
C ASN A 119 9.41 1.06 0.72
N GLY A 120 9.76 0.08 1.55
CA GLY A 120 8.93 -0.41 2.65
C GLY A 120 8.53 0.72 3.60
N ASP A 121 9.52 1.45 4.11
CA ASP A 121 9.32 2.59 5.01
C ASP A 121 8.45 3.67 4.37
N LYS A 122 8.71 4.01 3.11
CA LYS A 122 7.94 5.00 2.36
C LYS A 122 6.46 4.64 2.26
N TYR A 123 6.13 3.38 1.94
CA TYR A 123 4.73 2.98 1.82
C TYR A 123 4.03 2.86 3.19
N LEU A 124 4.77 2.54 4.25
CA LEU A 124 4.24 2.60 5.61
C LEU A 124 3.96 4.05 6.05
N GLU A 125 4.82 5.00 5.71
CA GLU A 125 4.57 6.44 5.93
C GLU A 125 3.28 6.88 5.23
N LEU A 126 3.12 6.54 3.95
CA LEU A 126 1.89 6.84 3.20
C LEU A 126 0.63 6.20 3.82
N PHE A 127 0.74 4.99 4.39
CA PHE A 127 -0.35 4.36 5.12
C PHE A 127 -0.80 5.20 6.33
N TYR A 128 0.16 5.67 7.14
CA TYR A 128 -0.14 6.52 8.29
C TYR A 128 -0.72 7.87 7.89
N ASP A 129 -0.15 8.50 6.86
CA ASP A 129 -0.64 9.77 6.33
C ASP A 129 -2.10 9.64 5.87
N ASN A 130 -2.43 8.58 5.13
CA ASN A 130 -3.80 8.35 4.68
C ASN A 130 -4.77 8.09 5.83
N ILE A 131 -4.37 7.35 6.87
CA ILE A 131 -5.20 7.17 8.07
C ILE A 131 -5.43 8.51 8.75
N SER A 132 -4.38 9.32 8.94
CA SER A 132 -4.49 10.63 9.58
C SER A 132 -5.43 11.55 8.81
N GLU A 133 -5.26 11.65 7.49
CA GLU A 133 -6.12 12.43 6.61
C GLU A 133 -7.59 11.99 6.72
N ILE A 134 -7.85 10.68 6.72
CA ILE A 134 -9.21 10.14 6.82
C ILE A 134 -9.83 10.51 8.17
N LEU A 135 -9.10 10.30 9.27
CA LEU A 135 -9.57 10.60 10.63
C LEU A 135 -9.93 12.09 10.79
N ASP A 136 -9.17 12.99 10.16
CA ASP A 136 -9.41 14.43 10.22
C ASP A 136 -10.67 14.87 9.44
N CYS A 137 -11.10 14.08 8.44
CA CYS A 137 -12.23 14.42 7.57
C CYS A 137 -13.50 13.58 7.77
N LEU A 138 -13.53 12.63 8.71
CA LEU A 138 -14.71 11.81 8.94
C LEU A 138 -15.97 12.66 9.26
N PRO A 139 -17.15 12.32 8.70
CA PRO A 139 -17.41 11.27 7.70
C PRO A 139 -17.27 11.72 6.23
N ASP A 140 -17.06 13.01 5.97
CA ASP A 140 -17.11 13.61 4.64
C ASP A 140 -15.71 14.02 4.15
N CYS A 141 -15.01 13.08 3.50
CA CYS A 141 -13.64 13.27 3.06
C CYS A 141 -13.56 13.80 1.62
N SER A 142 -12.85 14.90 1.40
CA SER A 142 -12.53 15.40 0.06
C SER A 142 -11.11 15.00 -0.33
N LYS A 143 -10.93 14.29 -1.44
CA LYS A 143 -9.59 14.07 -2.03
C LYS A 143 -9.11 15.40 -2.66
N GLU A 144 -7.97 15.92 -2.22
CA GLU A 144 -7.37 17.13 -2.81
C GLU A 144 -6.70 16.88 -4.16
#